data_AF-A0A136LX20-F1
#
_entry.id   AF-A0A136LX20-F1
#
_cell.length_a   1.000
_cell.length_b   1.000
_cell.length_c   1.000
_cell.angle_alpha   90.00
_cell.angle_beta   90.00
_cell.angle_gamma   90.00
#
_symmetry.space_group_name_H-M   'P 1'
#
loop_
_entity.id
_entity.type
_entity.pdbx_description
1 polymer ?
#
loop_
_entity_poly.entity_id
_entity_poly.type
_entity_poly.pdbx_seq_one_letter_code
_entity_poly.pdbx_strand_id
1 'polypeptide(L)'
;MQQVRAKPIFTVNAIRAINSARVNYLLRVQSVVRIAGVELPDNKRIEIALTYIYGVGLTSSQKILTQTNVSGDLKVKDLSDAQIKRISAALSDRPLEGELKEIVFRNIKRLKDIRSYRGMRHKLGLPVRGQRTRTNAVTRKGKNTAVGGLKRKLEKT
;
A
#
# COMPACT_ATOMS: atom_id res chain seq x y z
N MET A 1 -42.56 -60.17 -3.52
CA MET A 1 -41.56 -59.63 -4.45
C MET A 1 -41.29 -58.17 -4.10
N GLN A 2 -40.17 -57.88 -3.44
CA GLN A 2 -39.80 -56.52 -3.03
C GLN A 2 -39.09 -55.80 -4.18
N GLN A 3 -39.56 -54.60 -4.52
CA GLN A 3 -38.90 -53.72 -5.48
C GLN A 3 -37.59 -53.19 -4.88
N VAL A 4 -36.47 -53.52 -5.51
CA VAL A 4 -35.16 -52.94 -5.20
C VAL A 4 -35.09 -51.54 -5.84
N ARG A 5 -35.15 -50.49 -5.02
CA ARG A 5 -34.92 -49.12 -5.48
C ARG A 5 -33.43 -48.94 -5.80
N ALA A 6 -33.09 -48.68 -7.06
CA ALA A 6 -31.74 -48.32 -7.47
C ALA A 6 -31.34 -46.97 -6.84
N LYS A 7 -30.21 -46.94 -6.10
CA LYS A 7 -29.60 -45.69 -5.63
C LYS A 7 -28.93 -45.00 -6.84
N PRO A 8 -29.11 -43.68 -7.05
CA PRO A 8 -28.41 -42.98 -8.12
C PRO A 8 -26.91 -42.98 -7.81
N ILE A 9 -26.14 -43.69 -8.62
CA ILE A 9 -24.68 -43.59 -8.63
C ILE A 9 -24.36 -42.22 -9.22
N PHE A 10 -24.05 -41.24 -8.36
CA PHE A 10 -23.48 -39.98 -8.79
C PHE A 10 -22.31 -40.28 -9.73
N THR A 11 -22.45 -39.92 -11.00
CA THR A 11 -21.46 -40.21 -12.03
C THR A 11 -20.11 -39.62 -11.63
N VAL A 12 -19.02 -40.35 -11.90
CA VAL A 12 -17.64 -39.91 -11.63
C VAL A 12 -17.36 -38.50 -12.17
N ASN A 13 -18.05 -38.12 -13.25
CA ASN A 13 -18.01 -36.77 -13.85
C ASN A 13 -18.56 -35.68 -12.93
N ALA A 14 -19.64 -35.93 -12.17
CA ALA A 14 -20.19 -34.98 -11.20
C ALA A 14 -19.24 -34.75 -10.02
N ILE A 15 -18.58 -35.82 -9.54
CA ILE A 15 -17.55 -35.74 -8.48
C ILE A 15 -16.32 -34.97 -8.99
N ARG A 16 -15.92 -35.16 -10.25
CA ARG A 16 -14.83 -34.42 -10.91
C ARG A 16 -15.16 -32.93 -11.06
N ALA A 17 -16.40 -32.58 -11.40
CA ALA A 17 -16.86 -31.19 -11.52
C ALA A 17 -16.98 -30.47 -10.16
N ILE A 18 -17.41 -31.19 -9.11
CA ILE A 18 -17.42 -30.67 -7.74
C ILE A 18 -15.98 -30.46 -7.25
N ASN A 19 -15.09 -31.41 -7.52
CA ASN A 19 -13.67 -31.28 -7.15
C ASN A 19 -12.97 -30.16 -7.94
N SER A 20 -13.28 -29.94 -9.23
CA SER A 20 -12.67 -28.84 -9.99
C SER A 20 -13.12 -27.47 -9.50
N ALA A 21 -14.40 -27.30 -9.14
CA ALA A 21 -14.92 -26.06 -8.56
C ALA A 21 -14.33 -25.79 -7.15
N ARG A 22 -14.13 -26.84 -6.35
CA ARG A 22 -13.57 -26.74 -4.98
C ARG A 22 -12.07 -26.51 -4.98
N VAL A 23 -11.33 -27.12 -5.92
CA VAL A 23 -9.89 -26.88 -6.16
C VAL A 23 -9.66 -25.45 -6.64
N ASN A 24 -10.53 -24.92 -7.52
CA ASN A 24 -10.47 -23.51 -7.94
C ASN A 24 -10.78 -22.52 -6.80
N TYR A 25 -11.68 -22.87 -5.86
CA TYR A 25 -11.97 -22.03 -4.68
C TYR A 25 -10.81 -22.01 -3.68
N LEU A 26 -10.12 -23.15 -3.50
CA LEU A 26 -8.97 -23.29 -2.61
C LEU A 26 -7.67 -22.74 -3.21
N LEU A 27 -7.51 -22.75 -4.54
CA LEU A 27 -6.40 -22.06 -5.23
C LEU A 27 -6.60 -20.55 -5.30
N ARG A 28 -7.80 -20.05 -4.97
CA ARG A 28 -8.12 -18.62 -4.81
C ARG A 28 -7.79 -18.11 -3.39
N VAL A 29 -6.79 -18.70 -2.74
CA VAL A 29 -6.23 -18.16 -1.50
C VAL A 29 -5.21 -17.08 -1.91
N GLN A 30 -5.69 -15.83 -1.89
CA GLN A 30 -4.93 -14.58 -1.80
C GLN A 30 -3.54 -14.57 -2.45
N SER A 31 -3.49 -14.39 -3.77
CA SER A 31 -2.27 -13.91 -4.42
C SER A 31 -2.07 -12.44 -4.05
N VAL A 32 -1.27 -12.18 -3.02
CA VAL A 32 -0.87 -10.82 -2.64
C VAL A 32 -0.13 -10.20 -3.83
N VAL A 33 -0.73 -9.20 -4.47
CA VAL A 33 -0.10 -8.49 -5.58
C VAL A 33 0.88 -7.48 -5.01
N ARG A 34 2.17 -7.76 -5.17
CA ARG A 34 3.26 -6.87 -4.78
C ARG A 34 3.79 -6.13 -6.00
N ILE A 35 3.72 -4.80 -5.98
CA ILE A 35 4.23 -3.92 -7.04
C ILE A 35 5.21 -2.93 -6.42
N ALA A 36 6.40 -2.80 -7.01
CA ALA A 36 7.48 -1.93 -6.51
C ALA A 36 7.85 -2.17 -5.03
N GLY A 37 7.75 -3.42 -4.56
CA GLY A 37 8.06 -3.79 -3.18
C GLY A 37 6.95 -3.55 -2.15
N VAL A 38 5.82 -2.94 -2.56
CA VAL A 38 4.66 -2.65 -1.71
C VAL A 38 3.51 -3.61 -2.03
N GLU A 39 2.83 -4.08 -0.98
CA GLU A 39 1.63 -4.92 -1.10
C GLU A 39 0.40 -4.04 -1.35
N LEU A 40 -0.34 -4.34 -2.42
CA LEU A 40 -1.53 -3.57 -2.77
C LEU A 40 -2.81 -4.24 -2.21
N PRO A 41 -3.82 -3.45 -1.82
CA PRO A 41 -5.08 -3.99 -1.33
C PRO A 41 -5.94 -4.56 -2.48
N ASP A 42 -6.22 -5.86 -2.41
CA ASP A 42 -6.92 -6.65 -3.44
C ASP A 42 -8.29 -6.12 -3.87
N ASN A 43 -9.05 -5.55 -2.93
CA ASN A 43 -10.44 -5.15 -3.14
C ASN A 43 -10.61 -3.76 -3.77
N LYS A 44 -9.52 -3.01 -3.94
CA LYS A 44 -9.57 -1.65 -4.49
C LYS A 44 -9.41 -1.64 -6.01
N ARG A 45 -9.92 -0.58 -6.63
CA ARG A 45 -9.64 -0.24 -8.03
C ARG A 45 -8.15 0.02 -8.19
N ILE A 46 -7.55 -0.42 -9.30
CA ILE A 46 -6.10 -0.30 -9.53
C ILE A 46 -5.65 1.16 -9.48
N GLU A 47 -6.45 2.07 -10.03
CA GLU A 47 -6.15 3.51 -10.04
C GLU A 47 -5.85 4.04 -8.63
N ILE A 48 -6.68 3.65 -7.66
CA ILE A 48 -6.53 4.04 -6.26
C ILE A 48 -5.48 3.18 -5.57
N ALA A 49 -5.40 1.89 -5.89
CA ALA A 49 -4.43 0.98 -5.29
C ALA A 49 -2.99 1.44 -5.54
N LEU A 50 -2.66 1.93 -6.74
CA LEU A 50 -1.33 2.44 -7.06
C LEU A 50 -0.92 3.65 -6.21
N THR A 51 -1.88 4.42 -5.66
CA THR A 51 -1.57 5.57 -4.80
C THR A 51 -1.05 5.19 -3.41
N TYR A 52 -1.10 3.90 -3.06
CA TYR A 52 -0.43 3.39 -1.86
C TYR A 52 1.09 3.40 -1.99
N ILE A 53 1.61 3.38 -3.23
CA ILE A 53 3.04 3.48 -3.48
C ILE A 53 3.47 4.94 -3.30
N TYR A 54 4.42 5.17 -2.41
CA TYR A 54 4.98 6.50 -2.17
C TYR A 54 5.64 7.06 -3.43
N GLY A 55 5.15 8.23 -3.86
CA GLY A 55 5.55 8.87 -5.11
C GLY A 55 4.50 8.81 -6.21
N VAL A 56 3.51 7.93 -6.10
CA VAL A 56 2.42 7.80 -7.07
C VAL A 56 1.16 8.50 -6.56
N GLY A 57 0.76 9.57 -7.24
CA GLY A 57 -0.55 10.20 -7.03
C GLY A 57 -1.60 9.72 -8.03
N LEU A 58 -2.85 10.19 -7.89
CA LEU A 58 -3.96 9.85 -8.80
C LEU A 58 -3.63 10.16 -10.26
N THR A 59 -3.12 11.36 -10.54
CA THR A 59 -2.76 11.78 -11.91
C THR A 59 -1.64 10.94 -12.51
N SER A 60 -0.70 10.47 -11.69
CA SER A 60 0.40 9.62 -12.16
C SER A 60 -0.09 8.20 -12.41
N SER A 61 -0.95 7.69 -11.52
CA SER A 61 -1.61 6.40 -11.66
C SER A 61 -2.42 6.31 -12.96
N GLN A 62 -3.27 7.32 -13.24
CA GLN A 62 -4.02 7.41 -14.50
C GLN A 62 -3.10 7.40 -15.72
N LYS A 63 -2.01 8.18 -15.69
CA LYS A 63 -1.01 8.21 -16.79
C LYS A 63 -0.34 6.86 -17.01
N ILE A 64 -0.03 6.12 -15.94
CA ILE A 64 0.56 4.78 -16.04
C ILE A 64 -0.44 3.79 -16.65
N LEU A 65 -1.71 3.89 -16.26
CA LEU A 65 -2.77 3.02 -16.76
C LEU A 65 -3.08 3.28 -18.24
N THR A 66 -3.07 4.54 -18.67
CA THR A 66 -3.21 4.89 -20.10
C THR A 66 -2.01 4.42 -20.91
N GLN A 67 -0.78 4.54 -20.39
CA GLN A 67 0.43 4.04 -21.04
C GLN A 67 0.44 2.52 -21.20
N THR A 68 -0.08 1.79 -20.20
CA THR A 68 -0.04 0.32 -20.18
C THR A 68 -1.26 -0.33 -20.83
N ASN A 69 -2.24 0.46 -21.28
CA ASN A 69 -3.53 0.01 -21.79
C ASN A 69 -4.25 -0.92 -20.81
N VAL A 70 -4.31 -0.55 -19.53
CA VAL A 70 -5.04 -1.27 -18.48
C VAL A 70 -6.20 -0.41 -18.00
N SER A 71 -7.39 -0.99 -17.88
CA SER A 71 -8.56 -0.27 -17.37
C SER A 71 -8.41 0.01 -15.86
N GLY A 72 -8.64 1.25 -15.45
CA GLY A 72 -8.52 1.69 -14.06
C GLY A 72 -9.63 1.18 -13.13
N ASP A 73 -10.76 0.75 -13.70
CA ASP A 73 -11.91 0.22 -12.93
C ASP A 73 -11.71 -1.24 -12.49
N LEU A 74 -10.74 -1.93 -13.08
CA LEU A 74 -10.37 -3.26 -12.66
C LEU A 74 -9.88 -3.24 -11.20
N LYS A 75 -10.17 -4.32 -10.49
CA LYS A 75 -9.67 -4.53 -9.13
C LYS A 75 -8.30 -5.20 -9.17
N VAL A 76 -7.51 -4.96 -8.13
CA VAL A 76 -6.16 -5.54 -8.00
C VAL A 76 -6.18 -7.07 -8.09
N LYS A 77 -7.19 -7.71 -7.49
CA LYS A 77 -7.38 -9.17 -7.55
C LYS A 77 -7.64 -9.74 -8.95
N ASP A 78 -8.11 -8.92 -9.89
CA ASP A 78 -8.53 -9.35 -11.22
C ASP A 78 -7.44 -9.00 -12.27
N LEU A 79 -6.27 -8.55 -11.82
CA LEU A 79 -5.10 -8.29 -12.67
C LEU A 79 -4.47 -9.60 -13.16
N SER A 80 -4.09 -9.61 -14.44
CA SER A 80 -3.24 -10.67 -14.99
C SER A 80 -1.76 -10.39 -14.74
N ASP A 81 -0.95 -11.45 -14.64
CA ASP A 81 0.50 -11.34 -14.45
C ASP A 81 1.19 -10.49 -15.54
N ALA A 82 0.67 -10.56 -16.78
CA ALA A 82 1.17 -9.74 -17.88
C ALA A 82 0.88 -8.24 -17.69
N GLN A 83 -0.27 -7.89 -17.11
CA GLN A 83 -0.58 -6.50 -16.76
C GLN A 83 0.27 -6.02 -15.59
N ILE A 84 0.49 -6.88 -14.57
CA ILE A 84 1.36 -6.57 -13.43
C ILE A 84 2.77 -6.24 -13.90
N LYS A 85 3.34 -7.06 -14.80
CA LYS A 85 4.67 -6.81 -15.39
C LYS A 85 4.74 -5.49 -16.16
N ARG A 86 3.72 -5.18 -16.97
CA ARG A 86 3.63 -3.90 -17.71
C ARG A 86 3.60 -2.69 -16.78
N ILE A 87 2.77 -2.75 -15.73
CA ILE A 87 2.67 -1.69 -14.73
C ILE A 87 4.00 -1.55 -13.97
N SER A 88 4.63 -2.65 -13.60
CA SER A 88 5.93 -2.63 -12.93
C SER A 88 7.02 -2.00 -13.79
N ALA A 89 7.06 -2.31 -15.08
CA ALA A 89 8.02 -1.70 -16.01
C ALA A 89 7.81 -0.18 -16.13
N ALA A 90 6.56 0.27 -16.26
CA ALA A 90 6.22 1.70 -16.34
C ALA A 90 6.50 2.48 -15.02
N LEU A 91 6.60 1.76 -13.90
CA LEU A 91 6.93 2.32 -12.59
C LEU A 91 8.45 2.47 -12.38
N SER A 92 9.26 1.61 -12.99
CA SER A 92 10.73 1.64 -12.87
C SER A 92 11.37 2.94 -13.38
N ASP A 93 10.73 3.65 -14.32
CA ASP A 93 11.25 4.91 -14.88
C ASP A 93 11.24 6.07 -13.87
N ARG A 94 10.51 5.93 -12.75
CA ARG A 94 10.34 7.00 -11.76
C ARG A 94 11.04 6.61 -10.46
N PRO A 95 11.64 7.57 -9.74
CA PRO A 95 12.08 7.30 -8.37
C PRO A 95 10.83 7.01 -7.52
N LEU A 96 10.86 5.89 -6.79
CA LEU A 96 9.76 5.44 -5.94
C LEU A 96 10.25 5.15 -4.53
N GLU A 97 9.32 5.19 -3.57
CA GLU A 97 9.54 4.71 -2.21
C GLU A 97 10.85 5.20 -1.56
N GLY A 98 11.82 4.29 -1.43
CA GLY A 98 13.10 4.53 -0.77
C GLY A 98 13.90 5.63 -1.46
N GLU A 99 13.97 5.61 -2.78
CA GLU A 99 14.75 6.59 -3.55
C GLU A 99 14.21 8.02 -3.34
N LEU A 100 12.88 8.19 -3.41
CA LEU A 100 12.26 9.49 -3.14
C LEU A 100 12.49 9.95 -1.70
N LYS A 101 12.36 9.04 -0.72
CA LYS A 101 12.61 9.34 0.69
C LYS A 101 14.06 9.76 0.91
N GLU A 102 15.01 9.10 0.26
CA GLU A 102 16.43 9.44 0.31
C GLU A 102 16.74 10.79 -0.34
N ILE A 103 16.15 11.09 -1.50
CA ILE A 103 16.29 12.39 -2.17
C ILE A 103 15.82 13.50 -1.24
N VAL A 104 14.62 13.35 -0.65
CA VAL A 104 14.07 14.33 0.30
C VAL A 104 14.97 14.46 1.54
N PHE A 105 15.43 13.34 2.09
CA PHE A 105 16.34 13.34 3.24
C PHE A 105 17.65 14.07 2.93
N ARG A 106 18.28 13.77 1.79
CA ARG A 106 19.52 14.39 1.32
C ARG A 106 19.34 15.90 1.12
N ASN A 107 18.21 16.32 0.56
CA ASN A 107 17.87 17.73 0.41
C ASN A 107 17.77 18.44 1.77
N ILE A 108 17.12 17.83 2.77
CA ILE A 108 17.01 18.40 4.12
C ILE A 108 18.37 18.40 4.83
N LYS A 109 19.17 17.33 4.67
CA LYS A 109 20.50 17.20 5.26
C LYS A 109 21.42 18.32 4.74
N ARG A 110 21.45 18.52 3.42
CA ARG A 110 22.17 19.63 2.77
C ARG A 110 21.80 20.99 3.38
N LEU A 111 20.50 21.26 3.60
CA LEU A 111 20.06 22.53 4.21
C LEU A 111 20.55 22.71 5.65
N LYS A 112 20.64 21.61 6.43
CA LYS A 112 21.16 21.60 7.79
C LYS A 112 22.68 21.83 7.81
N ASP A 113 23.41 21.17 6.92
CA ASP A 113 24.88 21.25 6.82
C ASP A 113 25.33 22.67 6.47
N ILE A 114 24.64 23.32 5.52
CA ILE A 114 24.86 24.74 5.14
C ILE A 114 24.49 25.71 6.27
N ARG A 115 23.71 25.27 7.28
CA ARG A 115 23.13 26.11 8.36
C ARG A 115 22.20 27.23 7.87
N SER A 116 21.51 27.00 6.76
CA SER A 116 20.44 27.90 6.29
C SER A 116 19.34 28.05 7.35
N TYR A 117 18.58 29.17 7.33
CA TYR A 117 17.43 29.35 8.23
C TYR A 117 16.47 28.15 8.21
N ARG A 118 16.17 27.64 7.01
CA ARG A 118 15.33 26.45 6.82
C ARG A 118 15.94 25.21 7.50
N GLY A 119 17.25 25.00 7.35
CA GLY A 119 17.99 23.92 8.01
C GLY A 119 17.92 24.00 9.53
N MET A 120 18.13 25.19 10.10
CA MET A 120 18.01 25.43 11.55
C MET A 120 16.59 25.11 12.05
N ARG A 121 15.55 25.54 11.34
CA ARG A 121 14.15 25.24 11.69
C ARG A 121 13.85 23.74 11.59
N HIS A 122 14.39 23.05 10.58
CA HIS A 122 14.30 21.60 10.46
C HIS A 122 15.01 20.87 11.62
N LYS A 123 16.15 21.38 12.09
CA LYS A 123 16.90 20.85 13.25
C LYS A 123 16.14 21.05 14.57
N LEU A 124 15.54 22.23 14.75
CA LEU A 124 14.77 22.59 15.95
C LEU A 124 13.33 22.03 15.99
N GLY A 125 12.89 21.30 14.96
CA GLY A 125 11.51 20.79 14.90
C GLY A 125 10.45 21.89 14.79
N LEU A 126 10.78 23.02 14.15
CA LEU A 126 9.87 24.16 13.98
C LEU A 126 9.34 24.27 12.54
N PRO A 127 8.20 24.94 12.33
CA PRO A 127 7.71 25.29 11.00
C PRO A 127 8.75 26.08 10.18
N VAL A 128 8.88 25.72 8.91
CA VAL A 128 9.96 26.17 8.01
C VAL A 128 9.50 27.28 7.06
N ARG A 129 8.20 27.38 6.78
CA ARG A 129 7.60 28.30 5.79
C ARG A 129 7.14 29.64 6.40
N GLY A 130 7.91 30.20 7.35
CA GLY A 130 7.60 31.50 7.96
C GLY A 130 6.35 31.54 8.87
N GLN A 131 5.85 30.39 9.30
CA GLN A 131 4.63 30.31 10.12
C GLN A 131 4.88 30.74 11.58
N ARG A 132 3.84 31.33 12.21
CA ARG A 132 3.83 31.71 13.62
C ARG A 132 3.96 30.49 14.53
N THR A 133 4.86 30.53 15.52
CA THR A 133 5.15 29.39 16.41
C THR A 133 4.66 29.52 17.85
N ARG A 134 4.01 30.65 18.19
CA ARG A 134 3.51 30.94 19.54
C ARG A 134 2.30 30.07 19.92
N THR A 135 1.33 29.95 19.02
CA THR A 135 0.05 29.26 19.28
C THR A 135 -0.01 27.91 18.55
N ASN A 136 -0.11 27.94 17.22
CA ASN A 136 -0.44 26.75 16.42
C ASN A 136 0.78 26.20 15.67
N ALA A 137 1.58 25.37 16.35
CA ALA A 137 2.75 24.70 15.74
C ALA A 137 2.86 23.20 16.10
N VAL A 138 1.80 22.61 16.67
CA VAL A 138 1.79 21.25 17.24
C VAL A 138 2.14 20.18 16.20
N THR A 139 1.62 20.27 14.96
CA THR A 139 1.89 19.30 13.90
C THR A 139 3.39 19.13 13.60
N ARG A 140 4.18 20.20 13.79
CA ARG A 140 5.63 20.18 13.54
C ARG A 140 6.46 19.97 14.81
N LYS A 141 6.04 20.56 15.93
CA LYS A 141 6.71 20.44 17.24
C LYS A 141 6.49 19.07 17.91
N GLY A 142 5.40 18.38 17.56
CA GLY A 142 4.91 17.22 18.29
C GLY A 142 3.88 17.62 19.36
N LYS A 143 3.17 16.60 19.88
CA LYS A 143 2.21 16.78 20.98
C LYS A 143 2.96 17.21 22.24
N ASN A 144 2.45 18.20 22.95
CA ASN A 144 3.01 18.59 24.25
C ASN A 144 2.87 17.41 25.22
N THR A 145 3.99 16.82 25.65
CA THR A 145 4.02 15.83 26.71
C THR A 145 3.85 16.53 28.05
N ALA A 146 2.77 16.22 28.76
CA ALA A 146 2.59 16.70 30.14
C ALA A 146 3.63 16.03 31.05
N VAL A 147 4.39 16.83 31.78
CA VAL A 147 5.52 16.37 32.62
C VAL A 147 5.06 15.43 33.76
N GLY A 148 3.78 15.46 34.13
CA GLY A 148 3.24 14.70 35.29
C GLY A 148 2.75 13.27 35.04
N GLY A 149 2.84 12.73 33.81
CA GLY A 149 2.23 11.44 33.45
C GLY A 149 3.12 10.18 33.62
N LEU A 150 4.41 10.34 33.90
CA LEU A 150 5.37 9.23 34.01
C LEU A 150 5.38 8.62 35.42
N LYS A 151 4.23 8.15 35.93
CA LYS A 151 4.24 7.15 37.00
C LYS A 151 4.14 5.77 36.36
N ARG A 152 5.26 5.04 36.30
CA ARG A 152 5.20 3.59 36.08
C ARG A 152 4.32 3.01 37.20
N LYS A 153 3.18 2.41 36.83
CA LYS A 153 2.44 1.54 37.74
C LYS A 153 3.36 0.37 38.06
N LEU A 154 3.91 0.31 39.27
CA LEU A 154 4.50 -0.92 39.77
C LEU A 154 3.34 -1.88 39.99
N GLU A 155 3.27 -2.93 39.18
CA GLU A 155 2.37 -4.04 39.44
C GLU A 155 2.86 -4.71 40.73
N LYS A 156 1.97 -4.81 41.73
CA LYS A 156 2.30 -5.49 42.98
C LYS A 156 2.40 -6.99 42.68
N THR A 157 3.56 -7.57 42.97
CA THR A 157 3.78 -9.02 43.14
C THR A 157 2.82 -9.61 44.15
#